data_AF-A0A3D0XA79-F1
#
_entry.id   AF-A0A3D0XA79-F1
#
_cell.length_a   1.000
_cell.length_b   1.000
_cell.length_c   1.000
_cell.angle_alpha   90.00
_cell.angle_beta   90.00
_cell.angle_gamma   90.00
#
_symmetry.space_group_name_H-M   'P 1'
#
loop_
_entity.id
_entity.type
_entity.pdbx_description
1 polymer ?
#
loop_
_entity_poly.entity_id
_entity_poly.type
_entity_poly.pdbx_seq_one_letter_code
_entity_poly.pdbx_strand_id
1 'polypeptide(L)'
;MDLRKLSDNTEYNPQTGMPTDETHFECGLPQYLSKSLENMKKSWEIVDNGKRDMHWDICWCELNADINSAEVENLISSEQAWYLRRKYLRMERRDDI
;
A
#
# COMPACT_ATOMS: atom_id res chain seq x y z
N MET A 1 33.11 -21.01 -16.09
CA MET A 1 31.92 -20.43 -15.46
C MET A 1 30.76 -20.69 -16.38
N ASP A 2 29.77 -21.45 -15.93
CA ASP A 2 28.58 -21.78 -16.72
C ASP A 2 27.57 -20.63 -16.54
N LEU A 3 27.34 -19.87 -17.61
CA LEU A 3 26.41 -18.72 -17.65
C LEU A 3 24.93 -19.15 -17.52
N ARG A 4 24.64 -20.46 -17.40
CA ARG A 4 23.28 -21.04 -17.35
C ARG A 4 22.69 -21.22 -15.96
N LYS A 5 23.27 -20.59 -14.92
CA LYS A 5 22.68 -20.52 -13.57
C LYS A 5 22.51 -19.09 -13.08
N LEU A 6 22.18 -18.16 -13.97
CA LEU A 6 21.43 -16.97 -13.56
C LEU A 6 20.04 -17.49 -13.21
N SER A 7 19.83 -17.67 -11.90
CA SER A 7 18.58 -18.11 -11.28
C SER A 7 17.39 -17.43 -11.94
N ASP A 8 16.29 -18.17 -12.10
CA ASP A 8 14.97 -17.61 -12.32
C ASP A 8 14.76 -16.46 -11.32
N ASN A 9 15.00 -15.21 -11.75
CA ASN A 9 14.98 -14.05 -10.87
C ASN A 9 13.52 -13.67 -10.64
N THR A 10 12.82 -14.47 -9.84
CA THR A 10 11.42 -14.27 -9.43
C THR A 10 11.25 -13.07 -8.50
N GLU A 11 12.35 -12.45 -8.04
CA GLU A 11 12.34 -11.30 -7.14
C GLU A 11 11.99 -9.98 -7.84
N TYR A 12 12.15 -9.89 -9.16
CA TYR A 12 11.92 -8.66 -9.92
C TYR A 12 11.03 -8.92 -11.14
N ASN A 13 10.07 -8.03 -11.37
CA ASN A 13 9.23 -8.06 -12.54
C ASN A 13 10.06 -7.65 -13.78
N PRO A 14 10.19 -8.49 -14.82
CA PRO A 14 11.06 -8.21 -15.96
C PRO A 14 10.54 -7.09 -16.87
N GLN A 15 9.24 -6.74 -16.80
CA GLN A 15 8.66 -5.64 -17.56
C GLN A 15 8.85 -4.29 -16.88
N THR A 16 8.69 -4.21 -15.56
CA THR A 16 8.75 -2.95 -14.80
C THR A 16 10.11 -2.71 -14.15
N GLY A 17 10.92 -3.76 -13.96
CA GLY A 17 12.17 -3.74 -13.21
C GLY A 17 11.99 -3.59 -11.69
N MET A 18 10.73 -3.54 -11.21
CA MET A 18 10.42 -3.39 -9.78
C MET A 18 10.44 -4.74 -9.05
N PRO A 19 10.65 -4.75 -7.72
CA PRO A 19 10.47 -5.95 -6.92
C PRO A 19 9.06 -6.55 -7.12
N THR A 20 8.96 -7.89 -7.16
CA THR A 20 7.68 -8.59 -7.21
C THR A 20 6.90 -8.49 -5.90
N ASP A 21 7.60 -8.29 -4.79
CA ASP A 21 6.99 -7.90 -3.52
C ASP A 21 6.60 -6.42 -3.54
N GLU A 22 5.30 -6.14 -3.59
CA GLU A 22 4.73 -4.79 -3.62
C GLU A 22 4.90 -4.01 -2.29
N THR A 23 5.41 -4.62 -1.21
CA THR A 23 5.62 -3.91 0.08
C THR A 23 6.57 -2.70 -0.03
N HIS A 24 7.39 -2.62 -1.08
CA HIS A 24 8.19 -1.44 -1.38
C HIS A 24 7.37 -0.15 -1.52
N PHE A 25 6.09 -0.23 -1.89
CA PHE A 25 5.17 0.91 -1.94
C PHE A 25 4.82 1.48 -0.54
N GLU A 26 5.20 0.83 0.54
CA GLU A 26 5.05 1.36 1.91
C GLU A 26 6.24 2.20 2.36
N CYS A 27 7.29 2.30 1.53
CA CYS A 27 8.50 3.06 1.83
C CYS A 27 8.41 4.49 1.31
N GLY A 28 9.17 5.41 1.93
CA GLY A 28 9.29 6.80 1.49
C GLY A 28 8.04 7.67 1.69
N LEU A 29 7.05 7.17 2.45
CA LEU A 29 5.82 7.92 2.71
C LEU A 29 6.10 9.18 3.54
N PRO A 30 5.40 10.31 3.27
CA PRO A 30 5.38 11.45 4.16
C PRO A 30 5.01 11.04 5.60
N GLN A 31 5.52 11.77 6.59
CA GLN A 31 5.34 11.41 8.00
C GLN A 31 3.85 11.34 8.41
N TYR A 32 3.02 12.25 7.87
CA TYR A 32 1.58 12.27 8.15
C TYR A 32 0.89 11.01 7.60
N LEU A 33 1.17 10.65 6.34
CA LEU A 33 0.62 9.47 5.68
C LEU A 33 1.10 8.17 6.34
N SER A 34 2.38 8.12 6.74
CA SER A 34 2.90 6.99 7.53
C SER A 34 2.10 6.80 8.82
N LYS A 35 1.75 7.91 9.50
CA LYS A 35 1.02 7.87 10.77
C LYS A 35 -0.42 7.38 10.59
N SER A 36 -1.16 7.89 9.60
CA SER A 36 -2.52 7.43 9.34
C SER A 36 -2.56 5.98 8.84
N LEU A 37 -1.56 5.56 8.07
CA LEU A 37 -1.40 4.17 7.66
C LEU A 37 -1.25 3.23 8.86
N GLU A 38 -0.38 3.57 9.82
CA GLU A 38 -0.20 2.77 11.04
C GLU A 38 -1.44 2.75 11.94
N ASN A 39 -2.21 3.83 11.98
CA ASN A 39 -3.50 3.84 12.68
C ASN A 39 -4.49 2.87 12.02
N MET A 40 -4.56 2.88 10.69
CA MET A 40 -5.44 1.96 9.96
C MET A 40 -5.05 0.50 10.16
N LYS A 41 -3.75 0.18 10.14
CA LYS A 41 -3.22 -1.16 10.44
C LYS A 41 -3.69 -1.67 11.82
N LYS A 42 -3.60 -0.81 12.85
CA LYS A 42 -4.07 -1.14 14.21
C LYS A 42 -5.58 -1.36 14.27
N SER A 43 -6.35 -0.54 13.55
CA SER A 43 -7.80 -0.71 13.46
C SER A 43 -8.18 -2.04 12.80
N TRP A 44 -7.52 -2.38 11.69
CA TRP A 44 -7.70 -3.66 11.02
C TRP A 44 -7.25 -4.85 11.86
N GLU A 45 -6.17 -4.74 12.64
CA GLU A 45 -5.80 -5.79 13.59
C GLU A 45 -6.94 -6.10 14.59
N ILE A 46 -7.69 -5.10 15.05
CA ILE A 46 -8.85 -5.30 15.92
C ILE A 46 -9.99 -5.98 15.15
N VAL A 47 -10.34 -5.44 13.98
CA VAL A 47 -11.47 -5.91 13.15
C VAL A 47 -11.25 -7.33 12.64
N ASP A 48 -10.05 -7.63 12.14
CA ASP A 48 -9.70 -8.93 11.55
C ASP A 48 -9.59 -10.03 12.62
N ASN A 49 -9.36 -9.65 13.88
CA ASN A 49 -9.48 -10.54 15.04
C ASN A 49 -10.94 -10.72 15.53
N GLY A 50 -11.93 -10.26 14.75
CA GLY A 50 -13.37 -10.42 15.05
C GLY A 50 -13.89 -9.48 16.14
N LYS A 51 -13.11 -8.48 16.55
CA LYS A 51 -13.55 -7.45 17.50
C LYS A 51 -14.10 -6.24 16.76
N ARG A 52 -14.90 -5.44 17.45
CA ARG A 52 -15.37 -4.17 16.92
C ARG A 52 -14.44 -3.04 17.35
N ASP A 53 -13.81 -2.38 16.39
CA ASP A 53 -13.27 -1.04 16.59
C ASP A 53 -14.39 -0.03 16.32
N MET A 54 -14.57 0.95 17.21
CA MET A 54 -15.57 2.02 17.02
C MET A 54 -15.03 3.18 16.19
N HIS A 55 -13.72 3.24 15.95
CA HIS A 55 -13.06 4.35 15.27
C HIS A 55 -12.49 3.96 13.89
N TRP A 56 -12.81 2.76 13.39
CA TRP A 56 -12.26 2.27 12.12
C TRP A 56 -12.58 3.22 10.95
N ASP A 57 -13.75 3.85 10.98
CA ASP A 57 -14.23 4.79 9.98
C ASP A 57 -13.44 6.11 10.00
N ILE A 58 -13.05 6.58 11.19
CA ILE A 58 -12.15 7.72 11.37
C ILE A 58 -10.77 7.39 10.77
N CYS A 59 -10.19 6.24 11.15
CA CYS A 59 -8.90 5.81 10.60
C CYS A 59 -8.95 5.67 9.07
N TRP A 60 -10.05 5.14 8.54
CA TRP A 60 -10.25 4.99 7.10
C TRP A 60 -10.32 6.36 6.40
N CYS A 61 -11.11 7.30 6.95
CA CYS A 61 -11.25 8.63 6.38
C CYS A 61 -9.94 9.42 6.42
N GLU A 62 -9.21 9.36 7.53
CA GLU A 62 -7.90 10.00 7.69
C GLU A 62 -6.90 9.45 6.67
N LEU A 63 -6.76 8.12 6.58
CA LEU A 63 -5.85 7.51 5.62
C LEU A 63 -6.24 7.85 4.17
N ASN A 64 -7.53 7.83 3.83
CA ASN A 64 -7.99 8.20 2.49
C ASN A 64 -7.68 9.67 2.15
N ALA A 65 -7.86 10.58 3.11
CA ALA A 65 -7.51 11.99 2.93
C ALA A 65 -6.00 12.20 2.76
N ASP A 66 -5.18 11.54 3.58
CA ASP A 66 -3.72 11.64 3.51
C ASP A 66 -3.16 11.04 2.21
N ILE A 67 -3.70 9.91 1.73
CA ILE A 67 -3.33 9.35 0.42
C ILE A 67 -3.65 10.36 -0.69
N ASN A 68 -4.84 10.96 -0.67
CA ASN A 68 -5.23 11.97 -1.66
C ASN A 68 -4.30 13.19 -1.62
N SER A 69 -3.97 13.70 -0.43
CA SER A 69 -3.06 14.83 -0.28
C SER A 69 -1.67 14.51 -0.84
N ALA A 70 -1.11 13.36 -0.46
CA ALA A 70 0.21 12.94 -0.90
C ALA A 70 0.28 12.71 -2.43
N GLU A 71 -0.78 12.14 -3.03
CA GLU A 71 -0.85 11.94 -4.47
C GLU A 71 -0.98 13.28 -5.22
N VAL A 72 -1.87 14.18 -4.79
CA VAL A 72 -2.06 15.50 -5.42
C VAL A 72 -0.80 16.37 -5.32
N GLU A 73 -0.07 16.27 -4.22
CA GLU A 73 1.20 17.00 -4.01
C GLU A 73 2.41 16.32 -4.68
N ASN A 74 2.22 15.20 -5.38
CA ASN A 74 3.27 14.40 -6.02
C ASN A 74 4.34 13.87 -5.04
N LEU A 75 3.96 13.61 -3.78
CA LEU A 75 4.84 13.01 -2.78
C LEU A 75 4.89 11.48 -2.89
N ILE A 76 3.88 10.87 -3.49
CA ILE A 76 3.80 9.45 -3.86
C ILE A 76 3.29 9.32 -5.30
N SER A 77 3.61 8.22 -5.99
CA SER A 77 3.07 7.97 -7.33
C SER A 77 1.60 7.49 -7.27
N SER A 78 0.89 7.53 -8.40
CA SER A 78 -0.46 6.98 -8.48
C SER A 78 -0.50 5.47 -8.25
N GLU A 79 0.54 4.73 -8.66
CA GLU A 79 0.68 3.30 -8.39
C GLU A 79 0.82 3.05 -6.89
N GLN A 80 1.66 3.84 -6.22
CA GLN A 80 1.85 3.75 -4.77
C GLN A 80 0.55 4.10 -4.03
N ALA A 81 -0.14 5.16 -4.44
CA ALA A 81 -1.43 5.55 -3.88
C ALA A 81 -2.49 4.45 -4.05
N TRP A 82 -2.59 3.86 -5.24
CA TRP A 82 -3.52 2.75 -5.49
C TRP A 82 -3.17 1.47 -4.74
N TYR A 83 -1.89 1.14 -4.59
CA TYR A 83 -1.46 0.05 -3.72
C TYR A 83 -1.99 0.25 -2.28
N LEU A 84 -1.81 1.46 -1.73
CA LEU A 84 -2.29 1.77 -0.37
C LEU A 84 -3.82 1.69 -0.27
N ARG A 85 -4.56 2.21 -1.26
CA ARG A 85 -6.03 2.12 -1.30
C ARG A 85 -6.53 0.67 -1.36
N ARG A 86 -5.94 -0.14 -2.24
CA ARG A 86 -6.30 -1.57 -2.36
C ARG A 86 -6.02 -2.32 -1.07
N LYS A 87 -4.80 -2.21 -0.55
CA LYS A 87 -4.36 -3.00 0.61
C LYS A 87 -5.00 -2.55 1.92
N TYR A 88 -5.07 -1.24 2.16
CA TYR A 88 -5.43 -0.70 3.48
C TYR A 88 -6.81 -0.06 3.54
N LEU A 89 -7.33 0.46 2.43
CA LEU A 89 -8.73 0.92 2.38
C LEU A 89 -9.68 -0.14 1.86
N ARG A 90 -9.16 -1.30 1.42
CA ARG A 90 -9.91 -2.42 0.83
C ARG A 90 -10.78 -1.97 -0.35
N MET A 91 -10.27 -1.01 -1.12
CA MET A 91 -10.94 -0.48 -2.31
C MET A 91 -10.54 -1.26 -3.55
N GLU A 92 -11.49 -1.45 -4.46
CA GLU A 92 -11.23 -2.00 -5.80
C GLU A 92 -11.12 -0.87 -6.83
N ARG A 93 -10.23 -1.04 -7.80
CA ARG A 93 -10.13 -0.11 -8.93
C ARG A 93 -11.17 -0.53 -9.96
N ARG A 94 -11.93 0.43 -10.50
CA ARG A 94 -13.01 0.13 -11.47
C ARG A 94 -12.51 -0.53 -12.75
N ASP A 95 -11.23 -0.38 -13.07
CA ASP A 95 -10.60 -1.01 -14.23
C ASP A 95 -10.33 -2.51 -14.00
N ASP A 96 -10.51 -3.01 -12.78
CA ASP A 96 -10.30 -4.41 -12.37
C ASP A 96 -11.61 -5.24 -12.36
N ILE A 97 -12.75 -4.68 -12.82
CA ILE A 97 -14.09 -5.32 -12.89
C ILE A 97 -14.55 -5.48 -14.34
#